data_AF-A0A3S4H5M5-F1
#
_entry.id   AF-A0A3S4H5M5-F1
#
_cell.length_a   1.000
_cell.length_b   1.000
_cell.length_c   1.000
_cell.angle_alpha   90.00
_cell.angle_beta   90.00
_cell.angle_gamma   90.00
#
_symmetry.space_group_name_H-M   'P 1'
#
loop_
_entity.id
_entity.type
_entity.pdbx_description
1 polymer ?
#
loop_
_entity_poly.entity_id
_entity_poly.type
_entity_poly.pdbx_seq_one_letter_code
_entity_poly.pdbx_strand_id
1 'polypeptide(L)'
;MDLRDDDGLLNNGRVWLQADDIDVKPWLGKWMQDNVALQTARFSLEGWMTLSKGEIAGGDVWLKQGGASWLGDNTTHTLSVDNLTAQISREQPGWQFYIPDTRITLDGKPWPSGALTVAWLPQQDVGGENHTRSDELRIRASNLELAGLEALRPLAAKLSPVLGEIWQATQPSGKIATLALDIPLQATEKTRFQASWENLAWKQWKLLPGAEHFSGTLAGSVEDGR
;
A
#
# COMPACT_ATOMS: atom_id res chain seq x y z
N MET A 1 9.28 25.45 12.32
CA MET A 1 9.76 24.47 13.32
C MET A 1 9.38 25.01 14.69
N ASP A 2 8.66 24.23 15.49
CA ASP A 2 8.27 24.61 16.87
C ASP A 2 8.67 23.44 17.78
N LEU A 3 9.70 23.69 18.59
CA LEU A 3 10.31 22.69 19.47
C LEU A 3 10.35 23.26 20.87
N ARG A 4 9.96 22.44 21.85
CA ARG A 4 10.05 22.80 23.27
C ARG A 4 11.07 21.89 23.94
N ASP A 5 11.88 22.52 24.78
CA ASP A 5 12.87 21.86 25.61
C ASP A 5 12.24 21.58 26.97
N ASP A 6 12.09 20.31 27.32
CA ASP A 6 11.89 19.88 28.71
C ASP A 6 13.13 19.07 29.11
N ASP A 7 13.82 19.46 30.19
CA ASP A 7 15.02 18.81 30.74
C ASP A 7 16.34 18.88 29.91
N GLY A 8 16.49 19.86 29.02
CA GLY A 8 17.74 20.09 28.27
C GLY A 8 17.90 19.18 27.04
N LEU A 9 16.83 18.50 26.64
CA LEU A 9 16.76 17.62 25.48
C LEU A 9 15.50 17.96 24.66
N LEU A 10 15.68 18.08 23.35
CA LEU A 10 14.59 18.23 22.38
C LEU A 10 13.69 16.97 22.39
N ASN A 11 12.66 16.97 23.23
CA ASN A 11 11.85 15.79 23.48
C ASN A 11 10.40 15.93 23.00
N ASN A 12 9.89 17.15 22.83
CA ASN A 12 8.52 17.42 22.38
C ASN A 12 8.49 18.51 21.31
N GLY A 13 7.74 18.28 20.23
CA GLY A 13 7.52 19.33 19.22
C GLY A 13 7.14 18.82 17.83
N ARG A 14 7.05 19.76 16.89
CA ARG A 14 6.75 19.48 15.49
C ARG A 14 7.87 19.96 14.58
N VAL A 15 8.46 19.01 13.87
CA VAL A 15 9.44 19.27 12.81
C VAL A 15 8.69 19.37 11.48
N TRP A 16 9.10 20.31 10.63
CA TRP A 16 8.55 20.50 9.29
C TRP A 16 9.69 20.46 8.27
N LEU A 17 9.44 19.82 7.15
CA LEU A 17 10.35 19.71 6.01
C LEU A 17 9.57 19.95 4.72
N GLN A 18 10.16 20.71 3.80
CA GLN A 18 9.71 20.81 2.41
C GLN A 18 10.88 20.50 1.48
N ALA A 19 10.58 19.78 0.42
CA ALA A 19 11.54 19.54 -0.64
C ALA A 19 10.81 19.48 -1.98
N ASP A 20 11.32 20.20 -2.98
CA ASP A 20 10.70 20.30 -4.29
C ASP A 20 11.53 19.55 -5.32
N ASP A 21 10.86 18.81 -6.20
CA ASP A 21 11.43 18.05 -7.33
C ASP A 21 12.65 17.16 -6.96
N ILE A 22 12.50 16.34 -5.93
CA ILE A 22 13.57 15.49 -5.43
C ILE A 22 13.52 14.11 -6.09
N ASP A 23 14.67 13.61 -6.56
CA ASP A 23 14.82 12.22 -6.99
C ASP A 23 14.84 11.28 -5.76
N VAL A 24 13.79 10.48 -5.62
CA VAL A 24 13.61 9.58 -4.47
C VAL A 24 14.17 8.18 -4.69
N LYS A 25 14.66 7.85 -5.89
CA LYS A 25 15.19 6.52 -6.20
C LYS A 25 16.23 6.01 -5.18
N PRO A 26 17.16 6.84 -4.66
CA PRO A 26 18.14 6.38 -3.67
C PRO A 26 17.54 5.92 -2.34
N TRP A 27 16.34 6.37 -1.99
CA TRP A 27 15.66 6.01 -0.74
C TRP A 27 14.65 4.88 -0.89
N LEU A 28 14.39 4.41 -2.12
CA LEU A 28 13.52 3.26 -2.35
C LEU A 28 14.21 1.98 -1.86
N GLY A 29 13.42 1.04 -1.34
CA GLY A 29 13.94 -0.23 -0.83
C GLY A 29 14.69 -1.03 -1.90
N LYS A 30 15.67 -1.83 -1.47
CA LYS A 30 16.54 -2.61 -2.36
C LYS A 30 15.76 -3.46 -3.38
N TRP A 31 14.64 -4.05 -2.98
CA TRP A 31 13.78 -4.80 -3.89
C TRP A 31 13.30 -3.95 -5.09
N MET A 32 12.88 -2.70 -4.86
CA MET A 32 12.47 -1.80 -5.94
C MET A 32 13.63 -1.48 -6.87
N GLN A 33 14.80 -1.19 -6.30
CA GLN A 33 16.00 -0.87 -7.07
C GLN A 33 16.46 -2.04 -7.95
N ASP A 34 16.38 -3.27 -7.43
CA ASP A 34 16.88 -4.47 -8.10
C ASP A 34 15.87 -5.04 -9.11
N ASN A 35 14.56 -4.88 -8.88
CA ASN A 35 13.52 -5.58 -9.65
C ASN A 35 12.69 -4.68 -10.56
N VAL A 36 12.64 -3.38 -10.26
CA VAL A 36 11.88 -2.41 -11.04
C VAL A 36 12.84 -1.56 -11.84
N ALA A 37 12.70 -1.56 -13.16
CA ALA A 37 13.46 -0.71 -14.06
C ALA A 37 12.96 0.75 -14.00
N LEU A 38 13.09 1.37 -12.83
CA LEU A 38 12.72 2.76 -12.59
C LEU A 38 13.59 3.71 -13.41
N GLN A 39 12.94 4.43 -14.32
CA GLN A 39 13.57 5.49 -15.10
C GLN A 39 13.57 6.79 -14.30
N THR A 40 12.42 7.14 -13.72
CA THR A 40 12.23 8.34 -12.91
C THR A 40 11.47 8.03 -11.63
N ALA A 41 11.73 8.79 -10.57
CA ALA A 41 10.88 8.88 -9.38
C ALA A 41 11.17 10.24 -8.74
N ARG A 42 10.43 11.28 -9.14
CA ARG A 42 10.65 12.66 -8.70
C ARG A 42 9.39 13.23 -8.08
N PHE A 43 9.52 13.77 -6.87
CA PHE A 43 8.38 14.26 -6.10
C PHE A 43 8.70 15.58 -5.41
N SER A 44 7.71 16.46 -5.36
CA SER A 44 7.69 17.62 -4.47
C SER A 44 6.81 17.30 -3.27
N LEU A 45 7.37 17.37 -2.07
CA LEU A 45 6.73 16.94 -0.84
C LEU A 45 6.86 17.97 0.29
N GLU A 46 5.90 17.92 1.19
CA GLU A 46 5.95 18.55 2.50
C GLU A 46 5.66 17.49 3.57
N GLY A 47 6.34 17.59 4.70
CA GLY A 47 6.21 16.64 5.79
C GLY A 47 6.22 17.33 7.14
N TRP A 48 5.37 16.84 8.04
CA TRP A 48 5.33 17.20 9.44
C TRP A 48 5.62 15.95 10.27
N MET A 49 6.53 16.05 11.23
CA MET A 49 6.84 14.98 12.17
C MET A 49 6.57 15.49 13.58
N THR A 50 5.84 14.69 14.36
CA THR A 50 5.54 14.98 15.76
C THR A 50 6.43 14.13 16.65
N LEU A 51 7.17 14.78 17.53
CA LEU A 51 8.01 14.16 18.56
C LEU A 51 7.32 14.28 19.91
N SER A 52 7.32 13.20 20.68
CA SER A 52 6.81 13.15 22.05
C SER A 52 7.75 12.30 22.90
N LYS A 53 8.25 12.86 24.00
CA LYS A 53 9.21 12.20 24.91
C LYS A 53 10.45 11.64 24.19
N GLY A 54 10.94 12.36 23.18
CA GLY A 54 12.10 11.96 22.39
C GLY A 54 11.84 10.86 21.35
N GLU A 55 10.61 10.36 21.25
CA GLU A 55 10.20 9.37 20.25
C GLU A 55 9.30 9.99 19.18
N ILE A 56 9.31 9.42 17.97
CA ILE A 56 8.36 9.81 16.92
C ILE A 56 6.98 9.31 17.32
N ALA A 57 6.03 10.24 17.45
CA ALA A 57 4.63 9.94 17.76
C ALA A 57 3.78 9.76 16.49
N GLY A 58 4.20 10.37 15.37
CA GLY A 58 3.52 10.32 14.08
C GLY A 58 3.96 11.45 13.17
N GLY A 59 3.24 11.63 12.07
CA GLY A 59 3.49 12.67 11.10
C GLY A 59 2.48 12.68 9.96
N ASP A 60 2.55 13.72 9.15
CA ASP A 60 1.74 13.89 7.96
C ASP A 60 2.70 14.12 6.78
N VAL A 61 2.36 13.56 5.62
CA VAL A 61 3.09 13.75 4.37
C VAL A 61 2.12 14.25 3.32
N TRP A 62 2.53 15.28 2.60
CA TRP A 62 1.82 15.82 1.46
C TRP A 62 2.71 15.76 0.22
N LEU A 63 2.36 14.89 -0.72
CA LEU A 63 2.94 14.87 -2.06
C LEU A 63 2.17 15.87 -2.93
N LYS A 64 2.74 17.06 -3.09
CA LYS A 64 2.13 18.16 -3.85
C LYS A 64 1.95 17.77 -5.31
N GLN A 65 3.02 17.28 -5.90
CA GLN A 65 3.08 16.84 -7.28
C GLN A 65 4.27 15.92 -7.46
N GLY A 66 4.25 15.10 -8.51
CA GLY A 66 5.38 14.28 -8.88
C GLY A 66 4.94 13.02 -9.59
N GLY A 67 5.90 12.16 -9.85
CA GLY A 67 5.64 10.91 -10.50
C GLY A 67 6.84 10.00 -10.57
N ALA A 68 6.56 8.77 -10.98
CA ALA A 68 7.55 7.77 -11.28
C ALA A 68 7.25 7.15 -12.64
N SER A 69 8.30 6.67 -13.29
CA SER A 69 8.17 5.89 -14.51
C SER A 69 9.05 4.67 -14.45
N TRP A 70 8.55 3.56 -14.96
CA TRP A 70 9.28 2.30 -15.02
C TRP A 70 9.06 1.63 -16.37
N LEU A 71 10.08 0.89 -16.81
CA LEU A 71 9.97 0.05 -18.00
C LEU A 71 9.25 -1.25 -17.62
N GLY A 72 8.12 -1.51 -18.27
CA GLY A 72 7.43 -2.80 -18.27
C GLY A 72 8.01 -3.74 -19.32
N ASP A 73 7.15 -4.51 -19.99
CA ASP A 73 7.58 -5.45 -21.03
C ASP A 73 8.27 -4.70 -22.20
N ASN A 74 7.53 -3.84 -22.90
CA ASN A 74 8.03 -2.99 -23.99
C ASN A 74 7.43 -1.56 -23.94
N THR A 75 6.82 -1.21 -22.81
CA THR A 75 6.11 0.05 -22.62
C THR A 75 6.63 0.71 -21.36
N THR A 76 6.91 2.00 -21.42
CA THR A 76 7.15 2.81 -20.21
C THR A 76 5.80 3.11 -19.58
N HIS A 77 5.63 2.66 -18.34
CA HIS A 77 4.50 3.01 -17.51
C HIS A 77 4.82 4.25 -16.67
N THR A 78 3.77 4.98 -16.32
CA THR A 78 3.86 6.23 -15.57
C THR A 78 2.86 6.22 -14.42
N LEU A 79 3.31 6.73 -13.28
CA LEU A 79 2.50 7.11 -12.13
C LEU A 79 2.71 8.59 -11.93
N SER A 80 1.64 9.36 -11.78
CA SER A 80 1.72 10.71 -11.22
C SER A 80 0.79 10.86 -10.03
N VAL A 81 1.17 11.75 -9.13
CA VAL A 81 0.38 12.15 -7.98
C VAL A 81 0.02 13.62 -8.11
N ASP A 82 -1.18 13.98 -7.69
CA ASP A 82 -1.61 15.36 -7.55
C ASP A 82 -2.26 15.52 -6.18
N ASN A 83 -1.60 16.28 -5.29
CA ASN A 83 -2.13 16.63 -3.99
C ASN A 83 -2.50 15.41 -3.12
N LEU A 84 -1.66 14.37 -3.12
CA LEU A 84 -1.83 13.15 -2.34
C LEU A 84 -1.33 13.37 -0.90
N THR A 85 -2.16 13.05 0.08
CA THR A 85 -1.80 13.16 1.50
C THR A 85 -1.72 11.79 2.14
N ALA A 86 -0.82 11.63 3.10
CA ALA A 86 -0.77 10.45 3.94
C ALA A 86 -0.51 10.82 5.40
N GLN A 87 -1.08 10.05 6.31
CA GLN A 87 -0.90 10.19 7.75
C GLN A 87 -0.16 8.98 8.29
N ILE A 88 0.83 9.22 9.13
CA ILE A 88 1.60 8.21 9.83
C ILE A 88 1.28 8.36 11.32
N SER A 89 0.69 7.36 11.93
CA SER A 89 0.35 7.37 13.36
C SER A 89 0.94 6.16 14.05
N ARG A 90 1.42 6.36 15.28
CA ARG A 90 1.82 5.26 16.15
C ARG A 90 0.57 4.68 16.83
N GLU A 91 0.28 3.41 16.56
CA GLU A 91 -0.76 2.63 17.24
C GLU A 91 -0.10 1.68 18.23
N GLN A 92 0.35 2.16 19.39
CA GLN A 92 1.22 1.40 20.30
C GLN A 92 0.74 -0.05 20.53
N PRO A 93 1.58 -1.07 20.26
CA PRO A 93 3.02 -1.01 19.92
C PRO A 93 3.38 -0.88 18.42
N GLY A 94 2.41 -0.74 17.52
CA GLY A 94 2.57 -0.68 16.06
C GLY A 94 2.56 0.71 15.41
N TRP A 95 2.52 0.67 14.08
CA TRP A 95 2.48 1.83 13.19
C TRP A 95 1.36 1.68 12.18
N GLN A 96 0.73 2.79 11.84
CA GLN A 96 -0.29 2.88 10.80
C GLN A 96 0.07 3.99 9.81
N PHE A 97 -0.12 3.69 8.53
CA PHE A 97 -0.02 4.59 7.40
C PHE A 97 -1.39 4.67 6.73
N TYR A 98 -1.92 5.87 6.55
CA TYR A 98 -3.26 6.10 6.01
C TYR A 98 -3.26 7.13 4.89
N ILE A 99 -3.73 6.72 3.71
CA ILE A 99 -4.04 7.58 2.56
C ILE A 99 -5.57 7.66 2.47
N PRO A 100 -6.19 8.82 2.74
CA PRO A 100 -7.65 8.97 2.68
C PRO A 100 -8.20 9.03 1.25
N ASP A 101 -7.40 9.48 0.29
CA ASP A 101 -7.79 9.66 -1.11
C ASP A 101 -6.60 9.35 -2.04
N THR A 102 -6.69 8.27 -2.80
CA THR A 102 -5.71 7.82 -3.78
C THR A 102 -5.76 8.69 -5.03
N ARG A 103 -5.21 9.90 -4.93
CA ARG A 103 -5.11 10.89 -6.02
C ARG A 103 -3.96 10.60 -6.97
N ILE A 104 -4.07 9.48 -7.67
CA ILE A 104 -3.04 9.01 -8.58
C ILE A 104 -3.57 8.92 -10.01
N THR A 105 -2.65 9.06 -10.96
CA THR A 105 -2.90 8.84 -12.39
C THR A 105 -1.91 7.79 -12.87
N LEU A 106 -2.40 6.74 -13.52
CA LEU A 106 -1.60 5.67 -14.11
C LEU A 106 -1.73 5.76 -15.62
N ASP A 107 -0.61 5.84 -16.34
CA ASP A 107 -0.56 5.94 -17.81
C ASP A 107 -1.50 7.02 -18.39
N GLY A 108 -1.53 8.18 -17.72
CA GLY A 108 -2.37 9.32 -18.11
C GLY A 108 -3.86 9.17 -17.78
N LYS A 109 -4.28 8.07 -17.15
CA LYS A 109 -5.66 7.84 -16.73
C LYS A 109 -5.79 8.05 -15.21
N PRO A 110 -6.62 9.00 -14.76
CA PRO A 110 -6.92 9.15 -13.34
C PRO A 110 -7.48 7.85 -12.78
N TRP A 111 -6.91 7.37 -11.68
CA TRP A 111 -7.43 6.21 -10.98
C TRP A 111 -8.52 6.66 -10.00
N PRO A 112 -9.55 5.84 -9.71
CA PRO A 112 -10.62 6.26 -8.81
C PRO A 112 -10.12 6.60 -7.40
N SER A 113 -10.72 7.64 -6.81
CA SER A 113 -10.48 8.01 -5.42
C SER A 113 -10.90 6.89 -4.47
N GLY A 114 -9.93 6.26 -3.82
CA GLY A 114 -10.10 5.26 -2.79
C GLY A 114 -9.29 5.61 -1.55
N ALA A 115 -9.42 4.80 -0.51
CA ALA A 115 -8.58 4.92 0.68
C ALA A 115 -7.67 3.70 0.80
N LEU A 116 -6.49 3.88 1.39
CA LEU A 116 -5.54 2.81 1.72
C LEU A 116 -5.03 3.02 3.14
N THR A 117 -5.16 2.00 3.97
CA THR A 117 -4.51 1.92 5.27
C THR A 117 -3.60 0.70 5.30
N VAL A 118 -2.36 0.89 5.74
CA VAL A 118 -1.43 -0.18 6.04
C VAL A 118 -0.99 -0.02 7.48
N ALA A 119 -1.19 -1.04 8.31
CA ALA A 119 -0.73 -1.04 9.69
C ALA A 119 0.15 -2.26 9.95
N TRP A 120 1.23 -2.06 10.68
CA TRP A 120 2.08 -3.12 11.20
C TRP A 120 1.96 -3.14 12.71
N LEU A 121 1.59 -4.31 13.24
CA LEU A 121 1.54 -4.57 14.66
C LEU A 121 2.70 -5.53 14.99
N PRO A 122 3.60 -5.18 15.91
CA PRO A 122 4.69 -6.07 16.29
C PRO A 122 4.16 -7.30 17.02
N GLN A 123 5.03 -8.30 17.10
CA GLN A 123 4.82 -9.50 17.89
C GLN A 123 4.48 -9.12 19.34
N GLN A 124 3.46 -9.78 19.89
CA GLN A 124 2.99 -9.55 21.26
C GLN A 124 3.21 -10.79 22.10
N ASP A 125 3.65 -10.60 23.34
CA ASP A 125 3.58 -11.65 24.36
C ASP A 125 2.13 -11.77 24.83
N VAL A 126 1.56 -12.96 24.68
CA VAL A 126 0.14 -13.22 24.97
C VAL A 126 -0.05 -14.18 26.15
N GLY A 127 1.04 -14.65 26.79
CA GLY A 127 1.00 -15.65 27.86
C GLY A 127 0.50 -17.05 27.44
N GLY A 128 0.87 -18.10 28.20
CA GLY A 128 0.50 -19.50 27.93
C GLY A 128 1.54 -20.27 27.10
N GLU A 129 1.44 -21.61 27.00
CA GLU A 129 2.51 -22.50 26.49
C GLU A 129 3.13 -22.12 25.12
N ASN A 130 2.38 -21.41 24.25
CA ASN A 130 2.88 -20.78 23.02
C ASN A 130 2.90 -19.25 23.16
N HIS A 131 3.85 -18.77 23.96
CA HIS A 131 3.99 -17.42 24.55
C HIS A 131 4.07 -16.22 23.59
N THR A 132 3.78 -16.35 22.29
CA THR A 132 3.94 -15.25 21.32
C THR A 132 2.85 -15.26 20.25
N ARG A 133 2.20 -14.10 20.05
CA ARG A 133 1.39 -13.81 18.86
C ARG A 133 2.29 -13.15 17.84
N SER A 134 2.40 -13.75 16.65
CA SER A 134 3.12 -13.20 15.48
C SER A 134 2.82 -11.72 15.29
N ASP A 135 3.81 -10.99 14.81
CA ASP A 135 3.59 -9.70 14.18
C ASP A 135 2.59 -9.83 13.01
N GLU A 136 1.81 -8.78 12.79
CA GLU A 136 0.67 -8.78 11.88
C GLU A 136 0.71 -7.54 10.99
N LEU A 137 0.62 -7.76 9.68
CA LEU A 137 0.42 -6.72 8.68
C LEU A 137 -1.07 -6.64 8.35
N ARG A 138 -1.66 -5.46 8.55
CA ARG A 138 -3.05 -5.18 8.20
C ARG A 138 -3.11 -4.25 7.01
N ILE A 139 -3.89 -4.64 6.01
CA ILE A 139 -4.15 -3.82 4.83
C ILE A 139 -5.66 -3.57 4.79
N ARG A 140 -6.05 -2.32 4.58
CA ARG A 140 -7.43 -1.91 4.30
C ARG A 140 -7.42 -1.07 3.03
N ALA A 141 -8.30 -1.37 2.10
CA ALA A 141 -8.43 -0.58 0.89
C ALA A 141 -9.89 -0.48 0.47
N SER A 142 -10.22 0.59 -0.25
CA SER A 142 -11.58 0.80 -0.77
C SER A 142 -11.55 1.39 -2.17
N ASN A 143 -12.63 1.13 -2.92
CA ASN A 143 -12.83 1.68 -4.26
C ASN A 143 -11.68 1.42 -5.24
N LEU A 144 -11.14 0.20 -5.23
CA LEU A 144 -10.08 -0.20 -6.16
C LEU A 144 -10.70 -0.63 -7.48
N GLU A 145 -10.35 0.03 -8.57
CA GLU A 145 -10.75 -0.38 -9.92
C GLU A 145 -9.62 -1.15 -10.58
N LEU A 146 -9.91 -2.35 -11.07
CA LEU A 146 -8.89 -3.34 -11.47
C LEU A 146 -8.30 -3.07 -12.85
N ALA A 147 -9.08 -2.58 -13.82
CA ALA A 147 -8.58 -2.34 -15.17
C ALA A 147 -7.59 -1.16 -15.23
N GLY A 148 -7.70 -0.21 -14.30
CA GLY A 148 -6.77 0.91 -14.13
C GLY A 148 -5.42 0.49 -13.55
N LEU A 149 -5.29 -0.74 -13.04
CA LEU A 149 -4.04 -1.25 -12.46
C LEU A 149 -3.16 -2.01 -13.47
N GLU A 150 -3.52 -2.07 -14.75
CA GLU A 150 -2.73 -2.73 -15.79
C GLU A 150 -1.27 -2.21 -15.85
N ALA A 151 -1.06 -0.93 -15.57
CA ALA A 151 0.28 -0.33 -15.51
C ALA A 151 1.19 -1.01 -14.46
N LEU A 152 0.60 -1.59 -13.41
CA LEU A 152 1.31 -2.28 -12.34
C LEU A 152 1.56 -3.77 -12.64
N ARG A 153 0.99 -4.32 -13.72
CA ARG A 153 1.16 -5.73 -14.09
C ARG A 153 2.62 -6.17 -14.18
N PRO A 154 3.56 -5.40 -14.79
CA PRO A 154 4.97 -5.79 -14.80
C PRO A 154 5.55 -5.92 -13.38
N LEU A 155 5.10 -5.09 -12.44
CA LEU A 155 5.52 -5.16 -11.03
C LEU A 155 4.97 -6.43 -10.37
N ALA A 156 3.71 -6.79 -10.65
CA ALA A 156 3.12 -8.04 -10.17
C ALA A 156 3.91 -9.27 -10.66
N ALA A 157 4.35 -9.27 -11.92
CA ALA A 157 5.19 -10.34 -12.48
C ALA A 157 6.58 -10.41 -11.83
N LYS A 158 7.17 -9.26 -11.43
CA LYS A 158 8.42 -9.21 -10.68
C LYS A 158 8.28 -9.71 -9.24
N LEU A 159 7.13 -9.49 -8.61
CA LEU A 159 6.80 -10.04 -7.29
C LEU A 159 6.63 -11.56 -7.36
N SER A 160 5.87 -12.04 -8.34
CA SER A 160 5.66 -13.46 -8.60
C SER A 160 5.33 -13.68 -10.07
N PRO A 161 6.12 -14.47 -10.82
CA PRO A 161 5.84 -14.76 -12.22
C PRO A 161 4.42 -15.32 -12.44
N VAL A 162 3.94 -16.15 -11.51
CA VAL A 162 2.59 -16.74 -11.59
C VAL A 162 1.50 -15.68 -11.49
N LEU A 163 1.69 -14.62 -10.70
CA LEU A 163 0.72 -13.52 -10.61
C LEU A 163 0.68 -12.75 -11.93
N GLY A 164 1.84 -12.53 -12.55
CA GLY A 164 1.93 -11.91 -13.88
C GLY A 164 1.19 -12.72 -14.94
N GLU A 165 1.40 -14.04 -14.97
CA GLU A 165 0.71 -14.96 -15.89
C GLU A 165 -0.81 -14.96 -15.68
N ILE A 166 -1.26 -15.03 -14.42
CA ILE A 166 -2.69 -15.01 -14.09
C ILE A 166 -3.29 -13.70 -14.58
N TRP A 167 -2.72 -12.55 -14.20
CA TRP A 167 -3.24 -11.24 -14.59
C TRP A 167 -3.32 -11.08 -16.11
N GLN A 168 -2.25 -11.45 -16.82
CA GLN A 168 -2.20 -11.40 -18.29
C GLN A 168 -3.33 -12.21 -18.93
N ALA A 169 -3.61 -13.39 -18.40
CA ALA A 169 -4.60 -14.30 -18.96
C ALA A 169 -6.03 -13.91 -18.58
N THR A 170 -6.26 -13.54 -17.32
CA THR A 170 -7.60 -13.26 -16.78
C THR A 170 -8.06 -11.85 -17.10
N GLN A 171 -7.15 -10.88 -17.27
CA GLN A 171 -7.46 -9.46 -17.54
C GLN A 171 -8.61 -8.97 -16.63
N PRO A 172 -8.42 -9.03 -15.31
CA PRO A 172 -9.48 -8.77 -14.36
C PRO A 172 -9.95 -7.32 -14.49
N SER A 173 -11.27 -7.13 -14.40
CA SER A 173 -11.90 -5.80 -14.42
C SER A 173 -13.01 -5.73 -13.38
N GLY A 174 -13.55 -4.53 -13.16
CA GLY A 174 -14.55 -4.27 -12.13
C GLY A 174 -13.94 -3.62 -10.91
N LYS A 175 -14.71 -3.58 -9.82
CA LYS A 175 -14.38 -2.81 -8.63
C LYS A 175 -14.34 -3.68 -7.39
N ILE A 176 -13.27 -3.55 -6.61
CA ILE A 176 -13.23 -3.99 -5.22
C ILE A 176 -13.70 -2.82 -4.37
N ALA A 177 -14.92 -2.92 -3.84
CA ALA A 177 -15.52 -1.87 -3.02
C ALA A 177 -14.83 -1.79 -1.66
N THR A 178 -14.56 -2.94 -1.03
CA THR A 178 -13.77 -3.04 0.20
C THR A 178 -12.81 -4.22 0.15
N LEU A 179 -11.62 -4.02 0.71
CA LEU A 179 -10.63 -5.06 0.96
C LEU A 179 -10.07 -4.87 2.37
N ALA A 180 -10.05 -5.94 3.14
CA ALA A 180 -9.39 -6.02 4.43
C ALA A 180 -8.60 -7.32 4.48
N LEU A 181 -7.31 -7.21 4.77
CA LEU A 181 -6.40 -8.34 4.98
C LEU A 181 -5.69 -8.16 6.31
N ASP A 182 -5.65 -9.22 7.12
CA ASP A 182 -4.81 -9.32 8.31
C ASP A 182 -3.88 -10.51 8.13
N ILE A 183 -2.59 -10.26 8.02
CA ILE A 183 -1.56 -11.24 7.65
C ILE A 183 -0.60 -11.42 8.82
N PRO A 184 -0.70 -12.52 9.59
CA PRO A 184 0.33 -12.88 10.57
C PRO A 184 1.60 -13.28 9.82
N LEU A 185 2.70 -12.55 10.02
CA LEU A 185 3.91 -12.72 9.20
C LEU A 185 4.65 -14.04 9.44
N GLN A 186 4.48 -14.66 10.62
CA GLN A 186 5.04 -15.96 10.97
C GLN A 186 4.09 -17.13 10.68
N ALA A 187 2.83 -16.84 10.30
CA ALA A 187 1.79 -17.82 10.06
C ALA A 187 0.85 -17.31 8.96
N THR A 188 1.38 -17.09 7.76
CA THR A 188 0.64 -16.47 6.65
C THR A 188 -0.56 -17.29 6.19
N GLU A 189 -0.57 -18.60 6.45
CA GLU A 189 -1.72 -19.49 6.28
C GLU A 189 -2.91 -19.14 7.18
N LYS A 190 -2.70 -18.33 8.21
CA LYS A 190 -3.76 -17.80 9.09
C LYS A 190 -4.25 -16.41 8.68
N THR A 191 -3.90 -15.99 7.46
CA THR A 191 -4.37 -14.71 6.91
C THR A 191 -5.88 -14.65 6.95
N ARG A 192 -6.42 -13.58 7.54
CA ARG A 192 -7.85 -13.29 7.55
C ARG A 192 -8.15 -12.26 6.48
N PHE A 193 -9.26 -12.44 5.79
CA PHE A 193 -9.69 -11.54 4.75
C PHE A 193 -11.17 -11.21 4.85
N GLN A 194 -11.52 -10.00 4.41
CA GLN A 194 -12.87 -9.60 4.10
C GLN A 194 -12.81 -8.74 2.84
N ALA A 195 -13.63 -9.06 1.85
CA ALA A 195 -13.71 -8.31 0.60
C ALA A 195 -15.15 -8.17 0.14
N SER A 196 -15.44 -7.08 -0.56
CA SER A 196 -16.64 -6.91 -1.35
C SER A 196 -16.29 -6.34 -2.71
N TRP A 197 -17.01 -6.78 -3.73
CA TRP A 197 -16.75 -6.38 -5.11
C TRP A 197 -18.03 -6.25 -5.91
N GLU A 198 -17.92 -5.44 -6.94
CA GLU A 198 -19.01 -5.08 -7.84
C GLU A 198 -18.53 -5.29 -9.27
N ASN A 199 -19.37 -5.99 -10.04
CA ASN A 199 -19.20 -6.15 -11.48
C ASN A 199 -17.81 -6.68 -11.88
N LEU A 200 -17.27 -7.63 -11.12
CA LEU A 200 -16.03 -8.30 -11.50
C LEU A 200 -16.24 -9.09 -12.78
N ALA A 201 -15.24 -9.02 -13.64
CA ALA A 201 -15.16 -9.85 -14.81
C ALA A 201 -13.72 -10.32 -15.02
N TRP A 202 -13.58 -11.55 -15.51
CA TRP A 202 -12.30 -12.12 -15.90
C TRP A 202 -12.48 -13.13 -17.02
N LYS A 203 -11.46 -13.24 -17.86
CA LYS A 203 -11.35 -14.23 -18.92
C LYS A 203 -10.96 -15.59 -18.33
N GLN A 204 -11.38 -16.65 -19.02
CA GLN A 204 -11.04 -18.02 -18.65
C GLN A 204 -9.51 -18.20 -18.59
N TRP A 205 -9.03 -18.86 -17.54
CA TRP A 205 -7.63 -19.25 -17.43
C TRP A 205 -7.51 -20.72 -17.03
N LYS A 206 -6.97 -21.55 -17.94
CA LYS A 206 -6.89 -23.01 -17.75
C LYS A 206 -8.27 -23.58 -17.42
N LEU A 207 -8.41 -24.18 -16.24
CA LEU A 207 -9.65 -24.77 -15.73
C LEU A 207 -10.55 -23.77 -14.98
N LEU A 208 -10.07 -22.55 -14.69
CA LEU A 208 -10.89 -21.50 -14.07
C LEU A 208 -11.80 -20.90 -15.14
N PRO A 209 -13.14 -21.07 -15.06
CA PRO A 209 -14.06 -20.50 -16.02
C PRO A 209 -13.99 -18.97 -15.98
N GLY A 210 -14.24 -18.34 -17.12
CA GLY A 210 -14.46 -16.89 -17.16
C GLY A 210 -15.76 -16.53 -16.44
N ALA A 211 -15.83 -15.30 -15.94
CA ALA A 211 -17.04 -14.75 -15.36
C ALA A 211 -17.21 -13.29 -15.77
N GLU A 212 -18.46 -12.85 -15.78
CA GLU A 212 -18.86 -11.47 -16.03
C GLU A 212 -19.95 -11.08 -15.03
N HIS A 213 -20.03 -9.78 -14.73
CA HIS A 213 -21.03 -9.22 -13.81
C HIS A 213 -21.06 -9.87 -12.42
N PHE A 214 -19.94 -10.45 -11.99
CA PHE A 214 -19.84 -11.15 -10.72
C PHE A 214 -19.71 -10.14 -9.57
N SER A 215 -20.67 -10.15 -8.65
CA SER A 215 -20.69 -9.26 -7.49
C SER A 215 -20.92 -10.09 -6.24
N GLY A 216 -20.33 -9.67 -5.12
CA GLY A 216 -20.45 -10.44 -3.89
C GLY A 216 -19.53 -9.96 -2.79
N THR A 217 -19.51 -10.76 -1.74
CA THR A 217 -18.67 -10.57 -0.57
C THR A 217 -18.01 -11.88 -0.20
N LEU A 218 -16.82 -11.82 0.37
CA LEU A 218 -16.08 -12.96 0.88
C LEU A 218 -15.48 -12.60 2.23
N ALA A 219 -15.56 -13.49 3.21
CA ALA A 219 -14.92 -13.27 4.50
C ALA A 219 -14.52 -14.58 5.17
N GLY A 220 -13.29 -14.66 5.66
CA GLY A 220 -12.81 -15.87 6.33
C GLY A 220 -11.33 -15.80 6.64
N SER A 221 -10.74 -16.97 6.88
CA SER A 221 -9.29 -17.15 6.94
C SER A 221 -8.84 -18.05 5.78
N VAL A 222 -7.54 -18.08 5.50
CA VAL A 222 -6.99 -19.02 4.50
C VAL A 222 -7.21 -20.49 4.94
N GLU A 223 -7.25 -20.77 6.24
CA GLU A 223 -7.59 -22.09 6.79
C GLU A 223 -9.10 -22.42 6.66
N ASP A 224 -9.99 -21.45 6.87
CA ASP A 224 -11.44 -21.66 7.00
C ASP A 224 -12.26 -20.66 6.15
N GLY A 225 -11.89 -20.46 4.89
CA GLY A 225 -12.57 -19.52 3.99
C GLY A 225 -14.06 -19.87 3.82
N ARG A 226 -14.95 -18.90 4.01
CA ARG A 226 -16.40 -19.03 3.80
C ARG A 226 -16.95 -17.95 2.88
#